data_AF-A0A2D8GJI7-F1
#
_entry.id   AF-A0A2D8GJI7-F1
#
_cell.length_a   1.000
_cell.length_b   1.000
_cell.length_c   1.000
_cell.angle_alpha   90.00
_cell.angle_beta   90.00
_cell.angle_gamma   90.00
#
_symmetry.space_group_name_H-M   'P 1'
#
loop_
_entity.id
_entity.type
_entity.pdbx_description
1 polymer ?
#
loop_
_entity_poly.entity_id
_entity_poly.type
_entity_poly.pdbx_seq_one_letter_code
_entity_poly.pdbx_strand_id
1 'polypeptide(L)'
;MRLIPVAALFLILLIGCERYETSEDERLDMNSFTREWTGPYGGVPNFTDLNLNDLKSALIMGMDQTRSEIYEIANQSEKPTFENTILALEETGRLLDRVFSYYGVLSSNLSTPEFRTIQESMAPKISQFYAEINHDNKIFKRIEHLFTNKELLALDKEQERLLTLKYKNLVRNGAALSDSQKRRYQNINIRLSELHTKFSNNVLSEEENYFVIIDSSN
;
A
#
# COMPACT_ATOMS: atom_id res chain seq x y z
N MET A 1 51.79 60.21 -19.90
CA MET A 1 52.23 59.02 -19.12
C MET A 1 51.63 59.12 -17.71
N ARG A 2 50.37 58.73 -17.54
CA ARG A 2 49.59 58.73 -16.28
C ARG A 2 48.53 57.63 -16.42
N LEU A 3 48.66 56.56 -15.63
CA LEU A 3 47.89 56.22 -14.41
C LEU A 3 46.65 55.36 -14.73
N ILE A 4 46.72 54.11 -14.24
CA ILE A 4 45.67 53.09 -14.21
C ILE A 4 44.60 53.49 -13.19
N PRO A 5 43.33 53.08 -13.38
CA PRO A 5 42.63 52.49 -12.25
C PRO A 5 41.97 51.14 -12.55
N VAL A 6 42.10 50.33 -11.52
CA VAL A 6 41.50 49.03 -11.19
C VAL A 6 39.99 49.04 -11.39
N ALA A 7 39.47 48.05 -12.12
CA ALA A 7 38.07 47.64 -12.05
C ALA A 7 38.02 46.21 -11.50
N ALA A 8 37.54 46.09 -10.26
CA ALA A 8 37.39 44.84 -9.55
C ALA A 8 36.25 44.01 -10.17
N LEU A 9 36.61 42.84 -10.70
CA LEU A 9 35.65 41.83 -11.14
C LEU A 9 35.22 41.02 -9.92
N PHE A 10 34.13 41.42 -9.27
CA PHE A 10 33.48 40.62 -8.22
C PHE A 10 32.69 39.50 -8.89
N LEU A 11 33.26 38.29 -8.89
CA LEU A 11 32.60 37.07 -9.31
C LEU A 11 31.59 36.65 -8.23
N ILE A 12 30.31 36.75 -8.55
CA ILE A 12 29.20 36.28 -7.73
C ILE A 12 29.24 34.74 -7.68
N LEU A 13 29.59 34.17 -6.53
CA LEU A 13 29.44 32.74 -6.23
C LEU A 13 28.14 32.56 -5.45
N LEU A 14 27.02 32.59 -6.17
CA LEU A 14 25.75 32.05 -5.69
C LEU A 14 25.88 30.53 -5.71
N ILE A 15 26.36 29.94 -4.61
CA ILE A 15 26.19 28.52 -4.35
C ILE A 15 24.70 28.33 -4.04
N GLY A 16 23.92 28.15 -5.10
CA GLY A 16 22.58 27.61 -5.01
C GLY A 16 22.72 26.20 -4.47
N CYS A 17 22.38 26.02 -3.19
CA CYS A 17 22.06 24.72 -2.65
C CYS A 17 20.69 24.35 -3.24
N GLU A 18 20.67 23.95 -4.51
CA GLU A 18 19.55 23.18 -5.03
C GLU A 18 19.53 21.91 -4.21
N ARG A 19 18.51 21.78 -3.35
CA ARG A 19 18.14 20.49 -2.81
C ARG A 19 17.85 19.62 -4.02
N TYR A 20 18.78 18.72 -4.34
CA TYR A 20 18.51 17.58 -5.19
C TYR A 20 17.41 16.78 -4.48
N GLU A 21 16.15 17.03 -4.85
CA GLU A 21 15.06 16.13 -4.49
C GLU A 21 15.30 14.86 -5.30
N THR A 22 15.71 13.80 -4.61
CA THR A 22 15.84 12.45 -5.16
C THR A 22 14.54 12.10 -5.90
N SER A 23 14.66 11.63 -7.14
CA SER A 23 13.49 11.32 -7.96
C SER A 23 12.67 10.18 -7.34
N GLU A 24 11.40 10.06 -7.71
CA GLU A 24 10.54 8.98 -7.19
C GLU A 24 11.13 7.60 -7.50
N ASP A 25 11.61 7.40 -8.73
CA ASP A 25 12.29 6.17 -9.16
C ASP A 25 13.54 5.88 -8.33
N GLU A 26 14.37 6.89 -8.05
CA GLU A 26 15.56 6.73 -7.22
C GLU A 26 15.19 6.35 -5.77
N ARG A 27 14.12 6.91 -5.22
CA ARG A 27 13.63 6.55 -3.87
C ARG A 27 13.09 5.11 -3.81
N LEU A 28 12.41 4.67 -4.86
CA LEU A 28 11.92 3.29 -4.99
C LEU A 28 13.08 2.29 -5.13
N ASP A 29 14.10 2.62 -5.91
CA ASP A 29 15.25 1.72 -6.09
C ASP A 29 16.14 1.63 -4.84
N MET A 30 16.24 2.71 -4.06
CA MET A 30 17.02 2.72 -2.82
C MET A 30 16.37 1.94 -1.68
N ASN A 31 15.04 1.75 -1.70
CA ASN A 31 14.33 1.09 -0.62
C ASN A 31 14.29 -0.44 -0.81
N SER A 32 14.67 -1.19 0.23
CA SER A 32 14.82 -2.64 0.13
C SER A 32 13.53 -3.42 -0.17
N PHE A 33 12.35 -2.85 0.07
CA PHE A 33 11.06 -3.51 -0.11
C PHE A 33 10.35 -3.16 -1.42
N THR A 34 10.77 -2.10 -2.11
CA THR A 34 10.10 -1.58 -3.31
C THR A 34 10.78 -2.00 -4.61
N ARG A 35 12.06 -2.41 -4.54
CA ARG A 35 12.83 -2.95 -5.67
C ARG A 35 12.06 -4.06 -6.40
N GLU A 36 12.09 -3.99 -7.73
CA GLU A 36 11.52 -5.03 -8.59
C GLU A 36 12.16 -6.39 -8.31
N TRP A 37 11.33 -7.43 -8.35
CA TRP A 37 11.82 -8.78 -8.16
C TRP A 37 12.51 -9.28 -9.43
N THR A 38 13.60 -10.03 -9.24
CA THR A 38 14.36 -10.61 -10.35
C THR A 38 14.43 -12.13 -10.17
N GLY A 39 14.69 -12.85 -11.26
CA GLY A 39 14.76 -14.32 -11.26
C GLY A 39 13.60 -15.01 -12.00
N PRO A 40 13.45 -16.34 -11.84
CA PRO A 40 12.47 -17.13 -12.59
C PRO A 40 11.02 -16.79 -12.20
N TYR A 41 10.07 -17.14 -13.08
CA TYR A 41 8.62 -16.99 -12.86
C TYR A 41 8.12 -15.57 -12.59
N GLY A 42 8.84 -14.55 -13.07
CA GLY A 42 8.50 -13.14 -12.83
C GLY A 42 9.17 -12.54 -11.59
N GLY A 43 10.09 -13.27 -10.97
CA GLY A 43 10.94 -12.81 -9.88
C GLY A 43 10.56 -13.41 -8.52
N VAL A 44 11.52 -13.40 -7.59
CA VAL A 44 11.33 -13.83 -6.20
C VAL A 44 11.68 -12.70 -5.22
N PRO A 45 11.00 -12.60 -4.06
CA PRO A 45 11.36 -11.62 -3.06
C PRO A 45 12.79 -11.87 -2.54
N ASN A 46 13.61 -10.83 -2.49
CA ASN A 46 14.97 -10.88 -1.95
C ASN A 46 14.94 -10.55 -0.46
N PHE A 47 15.06 -11.58 0.38
CA PHE A 47 15.12 -11.44 1.83
C PHE A 47 16.53 -11.16 2.38
N THR A 48 17.58 -11.29 1.57
CA THR A 48 18.97 -11.19 2.02
C THR A 48 19.39 -9.76 2.34
N ASP A 49 18.85 -8.78 1.60
CA ASP A 49 19.25 -7.37 1.69
C ASP A 49 18.13 -6.48 2.25
N LEU A 50 17.27 -7.01 3.12
CA LEU A 50 16.17 -6.25 3.73
C LEU A 50 16.66 -5.39 4.89
N ASN A 51 16.35 -4.10 4.84
CA ASN A 51 16.52 -3.18 5.95
C ASN A 51 15.14 -2.82 6.51
N LEU A 52 14.80 -3.34 7.68
CA LEU A 52 13.47 -3.17 8.29
C LEU A 52 13.05 -1.70 8.47
N ASN A 53 14.01 -0.77 8.58
CA ASN A 53 13.72 0.67 8.64
C ASN A 53 13.02 1.20 7.38
N ASP A 54 13.22 0.53 6.24
CA ASP A 54 12.65 0.91 4.95
C ASP A 54 11.18 0.47 4.81
N LEU A 55 10.69 -0.41 5.68
CA LEU A 55 9.35 -1.01 5.53
C LEU A 55 8.23 0.03 5.65
N LYS A 56 8.34 0.97 6.59
CA LYS A 56 7.31 2.01 6.77
C LYS A 56 7.18 2.89 5.54
N SER A 57 8.31 3.35 4.99
CA SER A 57 8.30 4.19 3.79
C SER A 57 7.83 3.40 2.58
N ALA A 58 8.20 2.12 2.45
CA ALA A 58 7.71 1.25 1.38
C ALA A 58 6.19 1.08 1.39
N LEU A 59 5.61 0.82 2.57
CA LEU A 59 4.16 0.72 2.73
C LEU A 59 3.45 2.02 2.35
N ILE A 60 4.00 3.17 2.76
CA ILE A 60 3.44 4.48 2.43
C ILE A 60 3.53 4.75 0.92
N MET A 61 4.69 4.52 0.31
CA MET A 61 4.88 4.68 -1.14
C MET A 61 3.91 3.80 -1.92
N GLY A 62 3.78 2.53 -1.56
CA GLY A 62 2.83 1.62 -2.19
C GLY A 62 1.37 2.09 -2.05
N MET A 63 0.97 2.55 -0.86
CA MET A 63 -0.38 3.10 -0.65
C MET A 63 -0.62 4.38 -1.47
N ASP A 64 0.36 5.28 -1.53
CA ASP A 64 0.23 6.55 -2.25
C ASP A 64 0.18 6.35 -3.77
N GLN A 65 1.02 5.45 -4.31
CA GLN A 65 0.94 5.06 -5.72
C GLN A 65 -0.45 4.44 -6.03
N THR A 66 -0.93 3.52 -5.19
CA THR A 66 -2.25 2.90 -5.39
C THR A 66 -3.38 3.94 -5.36
N ARG A 67 -3.30 4.96 -4.49
CA ARG A 67 -4.27 6.08 -4.49
C ARG A 67 -4.25 6.83 -5.82
N SER A 68 -3.07 7.09 -6.37
CA SER A 68 -2.92 7.77 -7.67
C SER A 68 -3.56 6.97 -8.80
N GLU A 69 -3.25 5.68 -8.91
CA GLU A 69 -3.81 4.79 -9.94
C GLU A 69 -5.35 4.71 -9.84
N ILE A 70 -5.89 4.57 -8.63
CA ILE A 70 -7.34 4.55 -8.40
C ILE A 70 -7.98 5.90 -8.72
N TYR A 71 -7.31 7.01 -8.39
CA TYR A 71 -7.79 8.35 -8.71
C TYR A 71 -7.92 8.53 -10.23
N GLU A 72 -6.97 8.05 -11.02
CA GLU A 72 -7.04 8.11 -12.48
C GLU A 72 -8.28 7.37 -13.00
N ILE A 73 -8.50 6.13 -12.54
CA ILE A 73 -9.67 5.31 -12.92
C ILE A 73 -10.98 6.00 -12.50
N ALA A 74 -11.03 6.53 -11.28
CA ALA A 74 -12.20 7.18 -10.71
C ALA A 74 -12.62 8.44 -11.48
N ASN A 75 -11.67 9.13 -12.12
CA ASN A 75 -11.89 10.41 -12.79
C ASN A 75 -11.91 10.32 -14.32
N GLN A 76 -11.86 9.11 -14.90
CA GLN A 76 -12.07 8.92 -16.32
C GLN A 76 -13.42 9.48 -16.78
N SER A 77 -13.40 10.23 -17.89
CA SER A 77 -14.59 10.84 -18.49
C SER A 77 -15.39 9.87 -19.35
N GLU A 78 -14.73 8.82 -19.83
CA GLU A 78 -15.33 7.75 -20.61
C GLU A 78 -16.36 6.98 -19.77
N LYS A 79 -17.38 6.45 -20.46
CA LYS A 79 -18.35 5.54 -19.83
C LYS A 79 -17.61 4.33 -19.25
N PRO A 80 -18.05 3.79 -18.10
CA PRO A 80 -17.45 2.59 -17.53
C PRO A 80 -17.55 1.42 -18.51
N THR A 81 -16.45 0.72 -18.71
CA THR A 81 -16.33 -0.55 -19.42
C THR A 81 -15.64 -1.55 -18.50
N PHE A 82 -15.68 -2.84 -18.86
CA PHE A 82 -14.96 -3.85 -18.08
C PHE A 82 -13.46 -3.53 -18.04
N GLU A 83 -12.88 -3.12 -19.16
CA GLU A 83 -11.46 -2.84 -19.34
C GLU A 83 -11.03 -1.61 -18.54
N ASN A 84 -11.71 -0.47 -18.72
CA ASN A 84 -11.31 0.79 -18.09
C ASN A 84 -11.69 0.90 -16.60
N THR A 85 -12.37 -0.10 -16.05
CA THR A 85 -12.81 -0.10 -14.65
C THR A 85 -12.38 -1.37 -13.93
N ILE A 86 -12.88 -2.54 -14.33
CA ILE A 86 -12.59 -3.79 -13.59
C ILE A 86 -11.16 -4.24 -13.85
N LEU A 87 -10.75 -4.36 -15.11
CA LEU A 87 -9.39 -4.78 -15.44
C LEU A 87 -8.36 -3.74 -14.97
N ALA A 88 -8.63 -2.45 -15.21
CA ALA A 88 -7.76 -1.37 -14.71
C ALA A 88 -7.57 -1.44 -13.19
N LEU A 89 -8.63 -1.72 -12.41
CA LEU A 89 -8.52 -1.89 -10.97
C LEU A 89 -7.71 -3.13 -10.56
N GLU A 90 -7.76 -4.23 -11.32
CA GLU A 90 -6.91 -5.40 -11.08
C GLU A 90 -5.43 -5.13 -11.31
N GLU A 91 -5.10 -4.11 -12.10
CA GLU A 91 -3.71 -3.75 -12.38
C GLU A 91 -3.11 -2.75 -11.38
N THR A 92 -3.95 -2.15 -10.52
CA THR A 92 -3.51 -1.23 -9.47
C THR A 92 -2.84 -1.95 -8.30
N GLY A 93 -1.99 -1.24 -7.56
CA GLY A 93 -1.45 -1.69 -6.28
C GLY A 93 -0.29 -2.68 -6.36
N ARG A 94 0.28 -2.91 -7.56
CA ARG A 94 1.39 -3.86 -7.76
C ARG A 94 2.58 -3.63 -6.82
N LEU A 95 2.97 -2.36 -6.62
CA LEU A 95 4.04 -2.03 -5.68
C LEU A 95 3.67 -2.45 -4.25
N LEU A 96 2.45 -2.09 -3.83
CA LEU A 96 1.96 -2.39 -2.49
C LEU A 96 1.84 -3.90 -2.25
N ASP A 97 1.39 -4.67 -3.25
CA ASP A 97 1.30 -6.14 -3.20
C ASP A 97 2.68 -6.80 -2.98
N ARG A 98 3.72 -6.30 -3.66
CA ARG A 98 5.10 -6.76 -3.42
C ARG A 98 5.55 -6.46 -1.99
N VAL A 99 5.29 -5.25 -1.50
CA VAL A 99 5.62 -4.88 -0.11
C VAL A 99 4.84 -5.76 0.89
N PHE A 100 3.57 -6.04 0.62
CA PHE A 100 2.74 -6.91 1.47
C PHE A 100 3.20 -8.37 1.46
N SER A 101 3.83 -8.85 0.39
CA SER A 101 4.42 -10.18 0.33
C SER A 101 5.53 -10.33 1.38
N TYR A 102 6.39 -9.32 1.53
CA TYR A 102 7.37 -9.28 2.62
C TYR A 102 6.71 -9.09 3.99
N TYR A 103 5.78 -8.13 4.10
CA TYR A 103 5.07 -7.85 5.35
C TYR A 103 4.37 -9.10 5.91
N GLY A 104 3.76 -9.92 5.04
CA GLY A 104 3.13 -11.18 5.42
C GLY A 104 4.11 -12.13 6.09
N VAL A 105 5.25 -12.41 5.45
CA VAL A 105 6.30 -13.28 6.01
C VAL A 105 6.89 -12.72 7.31
N LEU A 106 7.15 -11.41 7.35
CA LEU A 106 7.61 -10.75 8.57
C LEU A 106 6.58 -10.85 9.70
N SER A 107 5.29 -10.77 9.38
CA SER A 107 4.23 -10.87 10.38
C SER A 107 4.00 -12.30 10.88
N SER A 108 4.15 -13.32 10.03
CA SER A 108 3.79 -14.70 10.37
C SER A 108 4.97 -15.58 10.76
N ASN A 109 6.15 -15.38 10.18
CA ASN A 109 7.29 -16.28 10.30
C ASN A 109 8.51 -15.63 10.96
N LEU A 110 8.72 -14.34 10.73
CA LEU A 110 9.91 -13.59 11.16
C LEU A 110 9.55 -12.36 12.01
N SER A 111 8.56 -12.53 12.90
CA SER A 111 7.97 -11.43 13.68
C SER A 111 8.88 -11.02 14.83
N THR A 112 9.85 -10.13 14.59
CA THR A 112 10.71 -9.58 15.65
C THR A 112 10.03 -8.44 16.42
N PRO A 113 10.51 -8.10 17.63
CA PRO A 113 9.99 -6.94 18.39
C PRO A 113 10.03 -5.62 17.61
N GLU A 114 11.07 -5.39 16.80
CA GLU A 114 11.20 -4.21 15.94
C GLU A 114 10.09 -4.20 14.87
N PHE A 115 9.81 -5.34 14.23
CA PHE A 115 8.73 -5.47 13.26
C PHE A 115 7.37 -5.22 13.93
N ARG A 116 7.11 -5.80 15.11
CA ARG A 116 5.86 -5.62 15.85
C ARG A 116 5.59 -4.14 16.14
N THR A 117 6.62 -3.37 16.48
CA THR A 117 6.52 -1.91 16.67
C THR A 117 6.13 -1.18 15.38
N ILE A 118 6.66 -1.63 14.24
CA ILE A 118 6.27 -1.09 12.92
C ILE A 118 4.80 -1.43 12.63
N GLN A 119 4.44 -2.70 12.79
CA GLN A 119 3.09 -3.22 12.55
C GLN A 119 2.04 -2.50 13.40
N GLU A 120 2.28 -2.28 14.69
CA GLU A 120 1.39 -1.50 15.56
C GLU A 120 1.12 -0.09 15.04
N SER A 121 2.16 0.57 14.52
CA SER A 121 2.03 1.93 13.96
C SER A 121 1.37 1.96 12.57
N MET A 122 1.51 0.89 11.78
CA MET A 122 1.07 0.86 10.38
C MET A 122 -0.30 0.19 10.19
N ALA A 123 -0.70 -0.76 11.04
CA ALA A 123 -1.98 -1.46 10.91
C ALA A 123 -3.20 -0.52 10.85
N PRO A 124 -3.31 0.53 11.71
CA PRO A 124 -4.39 1.51 11.60
C PRO A 124 -4.38 2.30 10.29
N LYS A 125 -3.19 2.67 9.80
CA LYS A 125 -3.03 3.44 8.55
C LYS A 125 -3.41 2.61 7.33
N ILE A 126 -2.99 1.34 7.31
CA ILE A 126 -3.36 0.36 6.29
C ILE A 126 -4.88 0.15 6.31
N SER A 127 -5.48 -0.02 7.50
CA SER A 127 -6.94 -0.17 7.62
C SER A 127 -7.68 1.06 7.10
N GLN A 128 -7.18 2.27 7.38
CA GLN A 128 -7.74 3.51 6.86
C GLN A 128 -7.64 3.59 5.34
N PHE A 129 -6.50 3.24 4.76
CA PHE A 129 -6.28 3.21 3.32
C PHE A 129 -7.25 2.26 2.60
N TYR A 130 -7.44 1.04 3.09
CA TYR A 130 -8.41 0.13 2.48
C TYR A 130 -9.85 0.61 2.64
N ALA A 131 -10.19 1.28 3.75
CA ALA A 131 -11.50 1.89 3.91
C ALA A 131 -11.73 3.01 2.88
N GLU A 132 -10.73 3.87 2.66
CA GLU A 132 -10.73 4.93 1.65
C GLU A 132 -11.05 4.37 0.25
N ILE A 133 -10.33 3.34 -0.19
CA ILE A 133 -10.55 2.68 -1.49
C ILE A 133 -11.94 2.07 -1.58
N ASN A 134 -12.33 1.26 -0.58
CA ASN A 134 -13.63 0.58 -0.59
C ASN A 134 -14.81 1.56 -0.55
N HIS A 135 -14.62 2.76 0.00
CA HIS A 135 -15.68 3.75 0.19
C HIS A 135 -15.69 4.83 -0.88
N ASP A 136 -14.75 4.81 -1.83
CA ASP A 136 -14.72 5.71 -2.98
C ASP A 136 -16.01 5.58 -3.80
N ASN A 137 -16.81 6.63 -3.77
CA ASN A 137 -18.13 6.65 -4.38
C ASN A 137 -18.06 6.68 -5.92
N LYS A 138 -16.99 7.23 -6.51
CA LYS A 138 -16.81 7.26 -7.96
C LYS A 138 -16.53 5.85 -8.46
N ILE A 139 -15.58 5.16 -7.84
CA ILE A 139 -15.28 3.75 -8.17
C ILE A 139 -16.51 2.87 -7.96
N PHE A 140 -17.19 3.00 -6.82
CA PHE A 140 -18.38 2.20 -6.55
C PHE A 140 -19.46 2.40 -7.64
N LYS A 141 -19.74 3.64 -8.04
CA LYS A 141 -20.72 3.93 -9.10
C LYS A 141 -20.31 3.37 -10.47
N ARG A 142 -19.02 3.41 -10.82
CA ARG A 142 -18.52 2.81 -12.08
C ARG A 142 -18.78 1.29 -12.09
N ILE A 143 -18.47 0.61 -10.98
CA ILE A 143 -18.65 -0.85 -10.85
C ILE A 143 -20.14 -1.22 -10.76
N GLU A 144 -20.93 -0.46 -10.01
CA GLU A 144 -22.39 -0.65 -9.89
C GLU A 144 -23.08 -0.52 -11.25
N HIS A 145 -22.66 0.46 -12.07
CA HIS A 145 -23.16 0.61 -13.43
C HIS A 145 -22.92 -0.66 -14.27
N LEU A 146 -21.69 -1.19 -14.25
CA LEU A 146 -21.35 -2.42 -14.97
C LEU A 146 -22.13 -3.62 -14.44
N PHE A 147 -22.19 -3.78 -13.12
CA PHE A 147 -22.87 -4.90 -12.48
C PHE A 147 -24.37 -4.93 -12.79
N THR A 148 -25.03 -3.77 -12.75
CA THR A 148 -26.47 -3.65 -13.05
C THR A 148 -26.78 -3.94 -14.52
N ASN A 149 -25.84 -3.64 -15.43
CA ASN A 149 -26.00 -3.82 -16.87
C ASN A 149 -25.24 -5.04 -17.42
N LYS A 150 -24.77 -5.96 -16.56
CA LYS A 150 -23.85 -7.04 -16.95
C LYS A 150 -24.35 -7.93 -18.09
N GLU A 151 -25.66 -8.14 -18.17
CA GLU A 151 -26.31 -8.94 -19.23
C GLU A 151 -26.16 -8.30 -20.64
N LEU A 152 -25.82 -7.00 -20.71
CA LEU A 152 -25.61 -6.26 -21.95
C LEU A 152 -24.14 -6.14 -22.37
N LEU A 153 -23.20 -6.55 -21.50
CA LEU A 153 -21.76 -6.32 -21.68
C LEU A 153 -21.04 -7.42 -22.47
N ALA A 154 -21.76 -8.46 -22.91
CA ALA A 154 -21.20 -9.61 -23.63
C ALA A 154 -19.93 -10.21 -22.99
N LEU A 155 -19.89 -10.24 -21.64
CA LEU A 155 -18.76 -10.73 -20.86
C LEU A 155 -18.64 -12.26 -20.98
N ASP A 156 -17.41 -12.76 -20.94
CA ASP A 156 -17.18 -14.18 -20.68
C ASP A 156 -17.48 -14.54 -19.21
N LYS A 157 -17.42 -15.84 -18.90
CA LYS A 157 -17.75 -16.35 -17.56
C LYS A 157 -16.78 -15.87 -16.48
N GLU A 158 -15.51 -15.68 -16.81
CA GLU A 158 -14.48 -15.26 -15.86
C GLU A 158 -14.62 -13.77 -15.55
N GLN A 159 -14.85 -12.96 -16.59
CA GLN A 159 -15.13 -11.54 -16.49
C GLN A 159 -16.41 -11.28 -15.69
N GLU A 160 -17.50 -11.99 -15.97
CA GLU A 160 -18.76 -11.84 -15.22
C GLU A 160 -18.56 -12.22 -13.74
N ARG A 161 -17.80 -13.29 -13.48
CA ARG A 161 -17.46 -13.71 -12.12
C ARG A 161 -16.65 -12.64 -11.39
N LEU A 162 -15.63 -12.08 -12.05
CA LEU A 162 -14.77 -11.04 -11.48
C LEU A 162 -15.59 -9.79 -11.14
N LEU A 163 -16.39 -9.28 -12.08
CA LEU A 163 -17.29 -8.15 -11.87
C LEU A 163 -18.23 -8.40 -10.68
N THR A 164 -18.83 -9.60 -10.62
CA THR A 164 -19.72 -9.98 -9.52
C THR A 164 -19.00 -10.00 -8.17
N LEU A 165 -17.79 -10.54 -8.11
CA LEU A 165 -16.99 -10.57 -6.88
C LEU A 165 -16.58 -9.17 -6.43
N LYS A 166 -16.12 -8.32 -7.35
CA LYS A 166 -15.74 -6.94 -7.05
C LYS A 166 -16.90 -6.13 -6.51
N TYR A 167 -18.06 -6.17 -7.17
CA TYR A 167 -19.26 -5.48 -6.69
C TYR A 167 -19.68 -5.97 -5.30
N LYS A 168 -19.78 -7.29 -5.10
CA LYS A 168 -20.17 -7.86 -3.80
C LYS A 168 -19.17 -7.53 -2.69
N ASN A 169 -17.88 -7.54 -2.98
CA ASN A 169 -16.85 -7.18 -2.00
C ASN A 169 -16.99 -5.71 -1.56
N LEU A 170 -17.20 -4.78 -2.50
CA LEU A 170 -17.45 -3.37 -2.15
C LEU A 170 -18.70 -3.20 -1.29
N VAL A 171 -19.80 -3.85 -1.64
CA VAL A 171 -21.04 -3.80 -0.83
C VAL A 171 -20.79 -4.37 0.58
N ARG A 172 -20.09 -5.51 0.70
CA ARG A 172 -19.72 -6.11 1.99
C ARG A 172 -18.81 -5.21 2.82
N ASN A 173 -17.95 -4.44 2.16
CA ASN A 173 -17.08 -3.44 2.78
C ASN A 173 -17.76 -2.09 3.00
N GLY A 174 -19.07 -1.99 2.78
CA GLY A 174 -19.85 -0.81 3.13
C GLY A 174 -19.86 0.30 2.08
N ALA A 175 -19.49 0.03 0.83
CA ALA A 175 -19.50 1.04 -0.24
C ALA A 175 -20.89 1.68 -0.47
N ALA A 176 -21.96 0.92 -0.25
CA ALA A 176 -23.35 1.36 -0.39
C ALA A 176 -23.94 2.03 0.88
N LEU A 177 -23.15 2.18 1.94
CA LEU A 177 -23.59 2.85 3.17
C LEU A 177 -23.66 4.37 2.99
N SER A 178 -24.46 5.05 3.83
CA SER A 178 -24.44 6.51 3.91
C SER A 178 -23.11 7.03 4.49
N ASP A 179 -22.79 8.30 4.28
CA ASP A 179 -21.51 8.87 4.75
C ASP A 179 -21.30 8.74 6.27
N SER A 180 -22.38 8.86 7.06
CA SER A 180 -22.29 8.67 8.51
C SER A 180 -22.03 7.21 8.89
N GLN A 181 -22.64 6.27 8.17
CA GLN A 181 -22.42 4.84 8.34
C GLN A 181 -21.02 4.42 7.87
N LYS A 182 -20.52 4.98 6.76
CA LYS A 182 -19.14 4.78 6.28
C LYS A 182 -18.10 5.22 7.30
N ARG A 183 -18.25 6.42 7.88
CA ARG A 183 -17.39 6.89 8.98
C ARG A 183 -17.40 5.96 10.18
N ARG A 184 -18.59 5.47 10.59
CA ARG A 184 -18.70 4.48 11.68
C ARG A 184 -18.01 3.16 11.32
N TYR A 185 -18.22 2.67 10.11
CA TYR A 185 -17.58 1.44 9.60
C TYR A 185 -16.07 1.56 9.61
N GLN A 186 -15.52 2.69 9.15
CA GLN A 186 -14.09 2.98 9.18
C GLN A 186 -13.54 2.97 10.62
N ASN A 187 -14.19 3.67 11.54
CA ASN A 187 -13.77 3.69 12.95
C ASN A 187 -13.77 2.29 13.59
N ILE A 188 -14.74 1.44 13.25
CA ILE A 188 -14.79 0.04 13.71
C ILE A 188 -13.60 -0.74 13.16
N ASN A 189 -13.31 -0.66 11.86
CA ASN A 189 -12.20 -1.41 11.26
C ASN A 189 -10.83 -0.97 11.77
N ILE A 190 -10.63 0.35 11.96
CA ILE A 190 -9.43 0.88 12.61
C ILE A 190 -9.28 0.25 14.00
N ARG A 191 -10.34 0.27 14.81
CA ARG A 191 -10.30 -0.31 16.15
C ARG A 191 -10.05 -1.82 16.13
N LEU A 192 -10.66 -2.55 15.20
CA LEU A 192 -10.42 -3.99 15.03
C LEU A 192 -8.96 -4.25 14.64
N SER A 193 -8.37 -3.47 13.74
CA SER A 193 -6.96 -3.64 13.32
C SER A 193 -5.99 -3.47 14.49
N GLU A 194 -6.23 -2.48 15.37
CA GLU A 194 -5.47 -2.28 16.61
C GLU A 194 -5.61 -3.48 17.54
N LEU A 195 -6.84 -3.95 17.76
CA LEU A 195 -7.14 -5.05 18.68
C LEU A 195 -6.57 -6.39 18.19
N HIS A 196 -6.69 -6.69 16.90
CA HIS A 196 -6.12 -7.91 16.31
C HIS A 196 -4.60 -7.91 16.39
N THR A 197 -3.96 -6.78 16.10
CA THR A 197 -2.50 -6.62 16.23
C THR A 197 -2.07 -6.83 17.68
N LYS A 198 -2.73 -6.15 18.62
CA LYS A 198 -2.44 -6.29 20.04
C LYS A 198 -2.62 -7.72 20.54
N PHE A 199 -3.72 -8.38 20.14
CA PHE A 199 -3.98 -9.77 20.52
C PHE A 199 -2.88 -10.70 19.99
N SER A 200 -2.50 -10.57 18.72
CA SER A 200 -1.47 -11.40 18.10
C SER A 200 -0.10 -11.21 18.79
N ASN A 201 0.26 -9.96 19.09
CA ASN A 201 1.48 -9.64 19.82
C ASN A 201 1.48 -10.21 21.24
N ASN A 202 0.34 -10.16 21.94
CA ASN A 202 0.19 -10.72 23.29
C ASN A 202 0.38 -12.24 23.30
N VAL A 203 -0.29 -12.97 22.39
CA VAL A 203 -0.18 -14.43 22.28
C VAL A 203 1.28 -14.83 22.04
N LEU A 204 1.93 -14.19 21.06
CA LEU A 204 3.31 -14.50 20.73
C LEU A 204 4.27 -14.19 21.88
N SER A 205 4.07 -13.07 22.59
CA SER A 205 4.87 -12.72 23.76
C SER A 205 4.72 -13.70 24.93
N GLU A 206 3.54 -14.33 25.09
CA GLU A 206 3.30 -15.35 26.10
C GLU A 206 3.98 -16.68 25.71
N GLU A 207 3.83 -17.10 24.46
CA GLU A 207 4.38 -18.37 23.95
C GLU A 207 5.91 -18.36 23.85
N GLU A 208 6.54 -17.23 23.50
CA GLU A 208 8.00 -17.12 23.33
C GLU A 208 8.80 -17.39 24.62
N ASN A 209 8.17 -17.23 25.79
CA ASN A 209 8.82 -17.38 27.09
C ASN A 209 8.38 -18.64 27.84
N TYR A 210 7.41 -19.39 27.31
CA TYR A 210 6.89 -20.58 27.97
C TYR A 210 7.70 -21.82 27.56
N PHE A 211 8.46 -22.38 28.50
CA PHE A 211 9.14 -23.65 28.31
C PHE A 211 9.05 -24.50 29.58
N VAL A 212 8.91 -25.81 29.40
CA VAL A 212 8.94 -26.78 30.49
C VAL A 212 10.35 -27.35 30.58
N ILE A 213 11.05 -27.06 31.68
CA ILE A 213 12.32 -27.71 31.98
C ILE A 213 12.02 -29.10 32.55
N ILE A 214 12.50 -30.14 31.88
CA ILE A 214 12.49 -31.51 32.40
C ILE A 214 13.92 -31.84 32.80
N ASP A 215 14.14 -32.05 34.10
CA ASP A 215 15.42 -32.49 34.64
C ASP A 215 15.37 -33.99 34.97
N SER A 216 16.47 -34.71 34.70
CA SER A 216 16.65 -36.14 34.93
C SER A 216 16.91 -36.50 36.41
N SER A 217 16.74 -35.55 37.34
CA SER A 217 16.94 -35.73 38.78
C SER A 217 15.80 -36.49 39.49
N ASN A 218 15.23 -37.51 38.82
CA ASN A 218 14.35 -38.55 39.39
C ASN A 218 14.40 -39.81 38.53
#